data_AF-A0A9D6MQG1-F1
#
_entry.id   AF-A0A9D6MQG1-F1
#
_cell.length_a   1.000
_cell.length_b   1.000
_cell.length_c   1.000
_cell.angle_alpha   90.00
_cell.angle_beta   90.00
_cell.angle_gamma   90.00
#
_symmetry.space_group_name_H-M   'P 1'
#
loop_
_entity.id
_entity.type
_entity.pdbx_description
1 polymer ?
#
loop_
_entity_poly.entity_id
_entity_poly.type
_entity_poly.pdbx_seq_one_letter_code
_entity_poly.pdbx_strand_id
1 'polypeptide(L)'
;MSAARGVKRSLLRVRVVPRAAREALSRDASGILRVHLTAPPVDDAANRALVVLLAERLGLPKRALALVRGERGRDKVISVDGASSSELEARVTRAVGSGVDKTEGRG
;
A
#
# COMPACT_ATOMS: atom_id res chain seq x y z
N MET A 1 19.98 5.56 -22.86
CA MET A 1 18.58 6.00 -22.71
C MET A 1 18.49 6.92 -21.50
N SER A 2 18.49 8.22 -21.77
CA SER A 2 18.39 9.29 -20.76
C SER A 2 16.91 9.58 -20.52
N ALA A 3 16.45 9.48 -19.28
CA ALA A 3 15.19 10.08 -18.87
C ALA A 3 15.51 10.97 -17.67
N ALA A 4 15.17 12.25 -17.83
CA ALA A 4 15.40 13.31 -16.87
C ALA A 4 15.15 12.87 -15.43
N ARG A 5 16.06 13.25 -14.52
CA ARG A 5 15.89 13.18 -13.06
C ARG A 5 14.82 14.20 -12.60
N GLY A 6 13.62 14.10 -13.15
CA GLY A 6 12.43 14.70 -12.56
C GLY A 6 12.02 13.84 -11.37
N VAL A 7 11.69 14.48 -10.26
CA VAL A 7 11.19 13.80 -9.06
C VAL A 7 9.97 12.97 -9.48
N LYS A 8 10.11 11.64 -9.48
CA LYS A 8 9.02 10.72 -9.85
C LYS A 8 8.02 10.70 -8.70
N ARG A 9 6.83 11.25 -8.90
CA ARG A 9 5.73 11.18 -7.93
C ARG A 9 4.55 10.46 -8.57
N SER A 10 4.00 9.48 -7.86
CA SER A 10 2.84 8.71 -8.29
C SER A 10 1.77 8.69 -7.20
N LEU A 11 0.52 8.47 -7.59
CA LEU A 11 -0.61 8.37 -6.66
C LEU A 11 -1.09 6.93 -6.57
N LEU A 12 -1.15 6.41 -5.36
CA LEU A 12 -1.70 5.10 -5.04
C LEU A 12 -3.07 5.26 -4.39
N ARG A 13 -4.10 4.76 -5.03
CA ARG A 13 -5.44 4.67 -4.44
C ARG A 13 -5.53 3.37 -3.64
N VAL A 14 -5.80 3.50 -2.35
CA VAL A 14 -5.93 2.37 -1.44
C VAL A 14 -7.24 2.46 -0.69
N ARG A 15 -7.87 1.31 -0.45
CA ARG A 15 -9.06 1.21 0.36
C ARG A 15 -8.73 0.46 1.64
N VAL A 16 -8.76 1.18 2.76
CA VAL A 16 -8.54 0.62 4.08
C VAL A 16 -9.77 -0.20 4.49
N VAL A 17 -9.51 -1.43 4.92
CA VAL A 17 -10.48 -2.35 5.52
C VAL A 17 -10.07 -2.50 7.00
N PRO A 18 -10.66 -1.71 7.91
CA PRO A 18 -10.35 -1.79 9.34
C PRO A 18 -10.95 -3.07 9.95
N ARG A 19 -10.48 -3.44 11.14
CA ARG A 19 -10.92 -4.66 11.86
C ARG A 19 -10.75 -5.95 11.05
N ALA A 20 -9.73 -6.01 10.20
CA ALA A 20 -9.38 -7.24 9.53
C ALA A 20 -8.76 -8.24 10.51
N ALA A 21 -8.93 -9.53 10.24
CA ALA A 21 -8.31 -10.58 11.06
C ALA A 21 -6.78 -10.56 11.03
N ARG A 22 -6.18 -10.04 9.94
CA ARG A 22 -4.75 -9.95 9.72
C ARG A 22 -4.41 -8.81 8.75
N GLU A 23 -3.17 -8.33 8.82
CA GLU A 23 -2.66 -7.31 7.92
C GLU A 23 -2.33 -7.91 6.54
N ALA A 24 -3.00 -7.42 5.50
CA ALA A 24 -2.85 -7.99 4.15
C ALA A 24 -3.13 -6.96 3.05
N LEU A 25 -2.52 -7.17 1.89
CA LEU A 25 -2.78 -6.43 0.67
C LEU A 25 -3.54 -7.33 -0.31
N SER A 26 -4.67 -6.86 -0.81
CA SER A 26 -5.48 -7.58 -1.80
C SER A 26 -5.97 -6.62 -2.87
N ARG A 27 -6.09 -7.06 -4.12
CA ARG A 27 -6.82 -6.29 -5.14
C ARG A 27 -8.26 -6.75 -5.21
N ASP A 28 -9.18 -5.82 -5.37
CA ASP A 28 -10.56 -6.18 -5.69
C ASP A 28 -10.76 -6.36 -7.20
N ALA A 29 -11.93 -6.88 -7.57
CA ALA A 29 -12.32 -7.11 -8.96
C ALA A 29 -12.36 -5.82 -9.81
N SER A 30 -12.42 -4.64 -9.17
CA SER A 30 -12.36 -3.34 -9.83
C SER A 30 -10.91 -2.82 -9.99
N GLY A 31 -9.90 -3.57 -9.51
CA GLY A 31 -8.49 -3.21 -9.58
C GLY A 31 -8.02 -2.29 -8.45
N ILE A 32 -8.85 -2.00 -7.44
CA ILE A 32 -8.49 -1.15 -6.31
C ILE A 32 -7.68 -1.96 -5.30
N LEU A 33 -6.59 -1.36 -4.79
CA LEU A 33 -5.78 -1.97 -3.73
C LEU A 33 -6.50 -1.85 -2.39
N ARG A 34 -6.90 -2.96 -1.80
CA ARG A 34 -7.44 -3.05 -0.45
C ARG A 34 -6.33 -3.37 0.55
N VAL A 35 -6.30 -2.60 1.61
CA VAL A 35 -5.36 -2.74 2.71
C VAL A 35 -6.13 -3.15 3.95
N HIS A 36 -5.95 -4.39 4.35
CA HIS A 36 -6.54 -4.96 5.54
C HIS A 36 -5.68 -4.55 6.73
N LEU A 37 -6.29 -3.87 7.70
CA LEU A 37 -5.64 -3.46 8.94
C LEU A 37 -6.41 -4.04 10.11
N THR A 38 -5.68 -4.59 11.08
CA THR A 38 -6.23 -5.03 12.37
C THR A 38 -6.58 -3.83 13.25
N ALA A 39 -5.90 -2.70 13.03
CA ALA A 39 -6.09 -1.48 13.79
C ALA A 39 -7.54 -0.95 13.71
N PRO A 40 -8.07 -0.42 14.82
CA PRO A 40 -9.36 0.25 14.83
C PRO A 40 -9.34 1.49 13.92
N PRO A 41 -10.50 1.93 13.38
CA PRO A 41 -10.62 3.08 12.49
C PRO A 41 -10.48 4.43 13.23
N VAL A 42 -9.67 4.49 14.29
CA VAL A 42 -9.21 5.77 14.85
C VAL A 42 -8.09 6.26 13.96
N ASP A 43 -8.29 7.44 13.36
CA ASP A 43 -7.50 7.96 12.24
C ASP A 43 -5.99 7.85 12.46
N ASP A 44 -5.50 8.18 13.65
CA ASP A 44 -4.06 8.16 13.96
C ASP A 44 -3.45 6.75 13.87
N ALA A 45 -4.12 5.74 14.41
CA ALA A 45 -3.61 4.36 14.41
C ALA A 45 -3.72 3.71 13.03
N ALA A 46 -4.85 3.91 12.35
CA ALA A 46 -5.07 3.35 11.02
C ALA A 46 -4.14 3.98 9.96
N ASN A 47 -3.90 5.29 10.02
CA ASN A 47 -3.00 5.98 9.09
C ASN A 47 -1.55 5.53 9.28
N ARG A 48 -1.11 5.41 10.54
CA ARG A 48 0.24 4.90 10.87
C ARG A 48 0.41 3.46 10.38
N ALA A 49 -0.51 2.57 10.74
CA ALA A 49 -0.46 1.17 10.34
C ALA A 49 -0.47 1.02 8.79
N LEU A 50 -1.28 1.83 8.09
CA LEU A 50 -1.30 1.88 6.64
C LEU A 50 0.08 2.24 6.05
N VAL A 51 0.69 3.32 6.52
CA VAL A 51 1.99 3.78 6.00
C VAL A 51 3.09 2.77 6.31
N VAL A 52 3.07 2.15 7.50
CA VAL A 52 4.03 1.10 7.87
C VAL A 52 3.88 -0.11 6.94
N LEU A 53 2.67 -0.63 6.79
CA LEU A 53 2.40 -1.81 5.97
C LEU A 53 2.76 -1.55 4.50
N LEU A 54 2.40 -0.39 3.94
CA LEU A 54 2.76 -0.04 2.57
C LEU A 54 4.27 0.13 2.40
N ALA A 55 4.95 0.75 3.36
CA ALA A 55 6.41 0.90 3.33
C ALA A 55 7.12 -0.46 3.27
N GLU A 56 6.72 -1.39 4.13
CA GLU A 56 7.28 -2.74 4.19
C GLU A 56 6.99 -3.54 2.93
N ARG A 57 5.73 -3.54 2.47
CA ARG A 57 5.28 -4.36 1.34
C ARG A 57 5.79 -3.84 -0.01
N LEU A 58 5.91 -2.52 -0.17
CA LEU A 58 6.44 -1.91 -1.39
C LEU A 58 7.97 -1.73 -1.35
N GLY A 59 8.61 -1.93 -0.19
CA GLY A 59 10.03 -1.68 0.01
C GLY A 59 10.40 -0.21 -0.20
N LEU A 60 9.56 0.70 0.31
CA LEU A 60 9.71 2.15 0.18
C LEU A 60 9.85 2.79 1.56
N PRO A 61 10.63 3.87 1.70
CA PRO A 61 10.78 4.53 2.99
C PRO A 61 9.48 5.25 3.36
N LYS A 62 9.10 5.26 4.65
CA LYS A 62 7.87 5.92 5.14
C LYS A 62 7.76 7.38 4.70
N ARG A 63 8.89 8.11 4.65
CA ARG A 63 8.95 9.50 4.17
C ARG A 63 8.55 9.70 2.71
N ALA A 64 8.63 8.65 1.89
CA ALA A 64 8.20 8.69 0.50
C ALA A 64 6.70 8.44 0.34
N LEU A 65 6.01 8.02 1.40
CA LEU A 65 4.57 7.75 1.41
C LEU A 65 3.87 8.85 2.20
N ALA A 66 3.02 9.63 1.55
CA ALA A 66 2.23 10.66 2.22
C ALA A 66 0.75 10.54 1.86
N LEU A 67 -0.12 10.68 2.86
CA LEU A 67 -1.56 10.68 2.66
C LEU A 67 -1.99 12.03 2.07
N VAL A 68 -2.49 12.01 0.82
CA VAL A 68 -2.93 13.22 0.09
C VAL A 68 -4.43 13.43 0.24
N ARG A 69 -5.21 12.34 0.33
CA ARG A 69 -6.68 12.40 0.42
C ARG A 69 -7.23 11.20 1.16
N GLY A 70 -8.39 11.37 1.79
CA GLY A 70 -9.12 10.28 2.43
C GLY A 70 -8.76 10.07 3.90
N GLU A 71 -8.30 11.13 4.59
CA GLU A 71 -8.04 11.09 6.03
C GLU A 71 -9.23 10.51 6.78
N ARG A 72 -10.43 11.07 6.60
CA ARG A 72 -11.66 10.66 7.29
C ARG A 72 -12.42 9.49 6.63
N GLY A 73 -11.83 8.83 5.63
CA GLY A 73 -12.52 7.85 4.79
C GLY A 73 -11.81 6.50 4.72
N ARG A 74 -12.54 5.47 4.29
CA ARG A 74 -11.97 4.16 3.94
C ARG A 74 -11.16 4.23 2.64
N ASP A 75 -11.52 5.11 1.72
CA ASP A 75 -10.83 5.32 0.45
C ASP A 75 -9.77 6.40 0.64
N LYS A 76 -8.50 6.02 0.54
CA LYS A 76 -7.32 6.85 0.78
C LYS A 76 -6.47 6.96 -0.49
N VAL A 77 -5.81 8.09 -0.65
CA VAL A 77 -4.87 8.35 -1.75
C VAL A 77 -3.53 8.68 -1.14
N ILE A 78 -2.55 7.82 -1.39
CA ILE A 78 -1.17 7.97 -0.93
C ILE A 78 -0.31 8.46 -2.09
N SER A 79 0.38 9.59 -1.94
CA SER A 79 1.47 9.95 -2.85
C SER A 79 2.71 9.14 -2.53
N VAL A 80 3.32 8.63 -3.57
CA VAL A 80 4.57 7.88 -3.53
C VAL A 80 5.63 8.69 -4.26
N ASP A 81 6.63 9.14 -3.53
CA ASP A 81 7.79 9.85 -4.06
C ASP A 81 8.95 8.87 -4.37
N GLY A 82 9.64 9.09 -5.47
CA GLY A 82 10.75 8.26 -5.93
C GLY A 82 10.36 7.02 -6.74
N ALA A 83 9.07 6.81 -7.05
CA ALA A 83 8.59 5.73 -7.91
C ALA A 83 7.73 6.30 -9.05
N SER A 84 7.94 5.81 -10.29
CA SER A 84 7.03 6.08 -11.40
C SER A 84 5.80 5.19 -11.32
N SER A 85 4.73 5.56 -12.01
CA SER A 85 3.45 4.84 -11.96
C SER A 85 3.60 3.37 -12.37
N SER A 86 4.45 3.08 -13.35
CA SER A 86 4.80 1.72 -13.76
C SER A 86 5.50 0.90 -12.67
N GLU A 87 6.41 1.52 -11.92
CA GLU A 87 7.22 0.83 -10.92
C GLU A 87 6.44 0.63 -9.63
N LEU A 88 5.64 1.62 -9.25
CA LEU A 88 4.68 1.49 -8.17
C LEU A 88 3.70 0.34 -8.45
N GLU A 89 3.16 0.27 -9.66
CA GLU A 89 2.23 -0.79 -10.05
C GLU A 89 2.89 -2.18 -10.04
N ALA A 90 4.14 -2.29 -10.51
CA ALA A 90 4.91 -3.54 -10.41
C ALA A 90 5.13 -3.97 -8.95
N ARG A 91 5.46 -3.02 -8.05
CA ARG A 91 5.62 -3.29 -6.62
C ARG A 91 4.31 -3.72 -5.97
N VAL A 92 3.21 -3.04 -6.27
CA VAL A 92 1.87 -3.40 -5.78
C VAL A 92 1.48 -4.79 -6.25
N THR A 93 1.68 -5.09 -7.54
CA THR A 93 1.37 -6.41 -8.12
C THR A 93 2.14 -7.51 -7.40
N ARG A 94 3.44 -7.32 -7.16
CA ARG A 94 4.26 -8.25 -6.38
C ARG A 94 3.79 -8.37 -4.93
N ALA A 95 3.41 -7.26 -4.30
CA ALA A 95 2.97 -7.22 -2.92
C ALA A 95 1.60 -7.89 -2.69
N VAL A 96 0.67 -7.78 -3.64
CA VAL A 96 -0.64 -8.44 -3.63
C VAL A 96 -0.53 -9.93 -3.99
N GLY A 97 0.34 -10.28 -4.94
CA GLY A 97 0.59 -11.66 -5.35
C GLY A 97 1.38 -12.48 -4.32
N SER A 98 2.08 -11.83 -3.39
CA SER A 98 2.81 -12.51 -2.32
C SER A 98 1.92 -13.06 -1.20
N GLY A 99 0.58 -13.04 -1.38
CA GLY A 99 -0.37 -13.86 -0.63
C GLY A 99 -0.37 -15.34 -1.01
N VAL A 100 0.52 -15.76 -1.92
CA VAL A 100 0.96 -17.16 -2.03
C VAL A 100 2.18 -17.36 -1.12
N ASP A 101 1.97 -17.22 0.19
CA ASP A 101 2.86 -17.79 1.20
C ASP A 101 2.16 -19.05 1.71
N LYS A 102 2.42 -20.19 1.04
CA LYS A 102 3.32 -21.23 1.55
C LYS A 102 2.81 -21.92 2.81
N THR A 103 1.75 -22.72 2.66
CA THR A 103 1.63 -23.96 3.43
C THR A 103 2.58 -25.00 2.82
N GLU A 104 3.89 -24.79 2.92
CA GLU A 104 4.83 -25.91 3.01
C GLU A 104 5.35 -25.92 4.43
N GLY A 105 4.53 -26.48 5.31
CA GLY A 105 5.00 -27.04 6.57
C GLY A 105 5.79 -28.29 6.25
N ARG A 106 7.12 -28.16 6.28
CA ARG A 106 8.00 -29.25 6.69
C ARG A 106 8.03 -29.21 8.22
N GLY A 107 7.68 -30.33 8.87
CA GLY A 107 7.80 -30.52 10.32
C GLY A 107 6.82 -31.55 10.82
#